data_AF-A0A2M6VE08-F1
#
_entry.id   AF-A0A2M6VE08-F1
#
_cell.length_a   1.000
_cell.length_b   1.000
_cell.length_c   1.000
_cell.angle_alpha   90.00
_cell.angle_beta   90.00
_cell.angle_gamma   90.00
#
_symmetry.space_group_name_H-M   'P 1'
#
loop_
_entity.id
_entity.type
_entity.pdbx_description
1 polymer ?
#
loop_
_entity_poly.entity_id
_entity_poly.type
_entity_poly.pdbx_seq_one_letter_code
_entity_poly.pdbx_strand_id
1 'polypeptide(L)'
;MNYDLWFWLACYFVNGVVLVLVGRVLVKLFYKDKRSDFVKSVLVALEEDKTPQQKRREFFKSIATGSLVFAVWPVAFAVLVNELRGQPNSTTANHDEPKFKCAEKDLVEIVNPHEVETAGKVVDPKKRVSELPFGHLNKGWKVLRSQMRIGDVMWSFQTAGYQARPAVGHRGPQYAGPRDVISGYALVRNRKVVGEFLTQWN
;
A
#
# COMPACT_ATOMS: atom_id res chain seq x y z
N MET A 1 5.61 24.24 21.71
CA MET A 1 4.78 23.09 22.15
C MET A 1 3.49 23.18 21.34
N ASN A 2 3.25 22.22 20.45
CA ASN A 2 2.35 22.42 19.29
C ASN A 2 0.88 22.43 19.70
N TYR A 3 0.18 23.55 19.44
CA TYR A 3 -1.26 23.70 19.65
C TYR A 3 -2.08 22.67 18.86
N ASP A 4 -1.58 22.21 17.72
CA ASP A 4 -2.18 21.12 16.95
C ASP A 4 -2.27 19.82 17.75
N LEU A 5 -1.22 19.47 18.51
CA LEU A 5 -1.21 18.23 19.28
C LEU A 5 -2.32 18.27 20.36
N TRP A 6 -2.45 19.40 21.05
CA TRP A 6 -3.48 19.61 22.06
C TRP A 6 -4.89 19.64 21.49
N PHE A 7 -5.07 20.20 20.29
CA PHE A 7 -6.34 20.17 19.57
C PHE A 7 -6.75 18.74 19.21
N TRP A 8 -5.85 17.95 18.62
CA TRP A 8 -6.11 16.54 18.30
C TRP A 8 -6.39 15.70 19.55
N LEU A 9 -5.67 15.96 20.64
CA LEU A 9 -5.87 15.29 21.92
C LEU A 9 -7.23 15.65 22.54
N ALA A 10 -7.65 16.91 22.46
CA ALA A 10 -8.97 17.36 22.89
C ALA A 10 -10.10 16.74 22.05
N CYS A 11 -9.97 16.73 20.71
CA CYS A 11 -10.93 16.08 19.83
C CYS A 11 -11.05 14.57 20.12
N TYR A 12 -9.95 13.90 20.43
CA TYR A 12 -9.95 12.49 20.82
C TYR A 12 -10.71 12.23 22.12
N PHE A 13 -10.46 13.04 23.17
CA PHE A 13 -11.18 12.93 24.43
C PHE A 13 -12.68 13.18 24.27
N VAL A 14 -13.06 14.19 23.48
CA VAL A 14 -14.47 14.48 23.19
C VAL A 14 -15.13 13.31 22.45
N ASN A 15 -14.47 12.73 21.45
CA ASN A 15 -14.98 11.56 20.73
C ASN A 15 -15.18 10.36 21.68
N GLY A 16 -14.23 10.11 22.60
CA GLY A 16 -14.36 9.05 23.60
C GLY A 16 -15.57 9.23 24.52
N VAL A 17 -15.80 10.45 25.01
CA VAL A 17 -16.97 10.77 25.86
C VAL A 17 -18.28 10.58 25.09
N VAL A 18 -18.34 11.04 23.83
CA VAL A 18 -19.52 10.88 22.97
C VAL A 18 -19.81 9.40 22.72
N LEU A 19 -18.78 8.59 22.43
CA LEU A 19 -18.95 7.15 22.17
C LEU A 19 -19.45 6.40 23.41
N VAL A 20 -19.01 6.77 24.61
CA VAL A 20 -19.52 6.18 25.87
C VAL A 20 -20.98 6.56 26.11
N LEU A 21 -21.36 7.83 25.87
CA LEU A 21 -22.74 8.27 26.02
C LEU A 21 -23.66 7.58 25.01
N VAL A 22 -23.23 7.50 23.75
CA VAL A 22 -23.95 6.80 22.67
C VAL A 22 -24.05 5.31 22.98
N GLY A 23 -22.97 4.66 23.41
CA GLY A 23 -23.00 3.25 23.83
C GLY A 23 -23.97 3.01 25.00
N ARG A 24 -24.00 3.90 25.99
CA ARG A 24 -24.91 3.80 27.13
C ARG A 24 -26.37 3.98 26.73
N VAL A 25 -26.65 4.90 25.81
CA VAL A 25 -27.97 5.14 25.23
C VAL A 25 -28.40 3.97 24.34
N LEU A 26 -27.50 3.43 23.52
CA LEU A 26 -27.74 2.26 22.67
C LEU A 26 -28.01 1.02 23.51
N VAL A 27 -27.25 0.76 24.57
CA VAL A 27 -27.56 -0.34 25.51
C VAL A 27 -28.94 -0.12 26.11
N LYS A 28 -29.28 1.10 26.54
CA LYS A 28 -30.60 1.38 27.12
C LYS A 28 -31.75 1.25 26.11
N LEU A 29 -31.50 1.52 24.82
CA LEU A 29 -32.47 1.43 23.72
C LEU A 29 -32.63 0.00 23.18
N PHE A 30 -31.52 -0.70 22.96
CA PHE A 30 -31.49 -2.03 22.36
C PHE A 30 -31.64 -3.16 23.38
N TYR A 31 -31.11 -3.01 24.61
CA TYR A 31 -31.48 -3.86 25.75
C TYR A 31 -32.75 -3.32 26.40
N LYS A 32 -33.87 -3.37 25.66
CA LYS A 32 -35.18 -3.21 26.27
C LYS A 32 -35.42 -4.43 27.15
N ASP A 33 -35.44 -4.20 28.47
CA ASP A 33 -35.42 -5.22 29.50
C ASP A 33 -36.56 -6.25 29.32
N LYS A 34 -36.20 -7.43 28.81
CA LYS A 34 -37.13 -8.57 28.61
C LYS A 34 -37.33 -9.40 29.88
N ARG A 35 -36.90 -8.93 31.05
CA ARG A 35 -37.08 -9.65 32.31
C ARG A 35 -38.53 -9.55 32.78
N SER A 36 -39.11 -10.69 33.16
CA SER A 36 -40.45 -10.77 33.73
C SER A 36 -40.52 -10.05 35.07
N ASP A 37 -41.71 -9.58 35.46
CA ASP A 37 -41.88 -8.79 36.69
C ASP A 37 -41.51 -9.56 37.96
N PHE A 38 -41.60 -10.90 37.93
CA PHE A 38 -41.08 -11.78 38.98
C PHE A 38 -39.54 -11.74 39.07
N VAL A 39 -38.85 -11.76 37.92
CA VAL A 39 -37.38 -11.63 37.93
C VAL A 39 -36.98 -10.23 38.39
N LYS A 40 -37.75 -9.18 38.05
CA LYS A 40 -37.51 -7.83 38.59
C LYS A 40 -37.72 -7.79 40.10
N SER A 41 -38.79 -8.37 40.64
CA SER A 41 -39.04 -8.36 42.09
C SER A 41 -38.00 -9.18 42.86
N VAL A 42 -37.59 -10.35 42.33
CA VAL A 42 -36.52 -11.15 42.93
C VAL A 42 -35.18 -10.44 42.81
N LEU A 43 -34.89 -9.78 41.69
CA LEU A 43 -33.64 -9.05 41.51
C LEU A 43 -33.59 -7.78 42.35
N VAL A 44 -34.73 -7.10 42.56
CA VAL A 44 -34.88 -5.96 43.48
C VAL A 44 -34.70 -6.42 44.92
N ALA A 45 -35.32 -7.53 45.34
CA ALA A 45 -35.12 -8.10 46.68
C ALA A 45 -33.67 -8.57 46.91
N LEU A 46 -33.06 -9.18 45.89
CA LEU A 46 -31.65 -9.59 45.90
C LEU A 46 -30.69 -8.39 45.83
N GLU A 47 -31.14 -7.27 45.28
CA GLU A 47 -30.39 -6.02 45.20
C GLU A 47 -30.56 -5.18 46.49
N GLU A 48 -31.69 -5.25 47.19
CA GLU A 48 -31.88 -4.73 48.54
C GLU A 48 -30.97 -5.43 49.56
N ASP A 49 -30.75 -6.74 49.40
CA ASP A 49 -29.93 -7.55 50.31
C ASP A 49 -28.40 -7.38 50.08
N LYS A 50 -27.99 -6.70 49.01
CA LYS A 50 -26.56 -6.43 48.77
C LYS A 50 -26.12 -5.19 49.54
N THR A 51 -25.30 -5.43 50.57
CA THR A 51 -24.64 -4.38 51.35
C THR A 51 -24.01 -3.31 50.46
N PRO A 52 -24.11 -2.01 50.82
CA PRO A 52 -23.68 -0.89 49.97
C PRO A 52 -22.19 -0.95 49.61
N GLN A 53 -21.38 -1.66 50.40
CA GLN A 53 -19.96 -1.90 50.11
C GLN A 53 -19.74 -2.88 48.95
N GLN A 54 -20.55 -3.93 48.82
CA GLN A 54 -20.46 -4.87 47.70
C GLN A 54 -20.91 -4.23 46.38
N LYS A 55 -21.97 -3.42 46.40
CA LYS A 55 -22.38 -2.64 45.20
C LYS A 55 -21.27 -1.72 44.73
N ARG A 56 -20.60 -1.02 45.66
CA ARG A 56 -19.43 -0.18 45.33
C ARG A 56 -18.31 -1.01 44.72
N ARG A 57 -17.97 -2.17 45.29
CA ARG A 57 -16.89 -3.04 44.79
C ARG A 57 -17.14 -3.55 43.37
N GLU A 58 -18.37 -3.97 43.06
CA GLU A 58 -18.75 -4.41 41.70
C GLU A 58 -18.72 -3.24 40.70
N PHE A 59 -19.20 -2.06 41.10
CA PHE A 59 -19.08 -0.84 40.28
C PHE A 59 -17.63 -0.47 40.02
N PHE A 60 -16.77 -0.46 41.05
CA PHE A 60 -15.34 -0.20 40.90
C PHE A 60 -14.65 -1.25 40.04
N LYS A 61 -15.05 -2.52 40.14
CA LYS A 61 -14.51 -3.59 39.30
C LYS A 61 -14.89 -3.40 37.82
N SER A 62 -16.15 -3.07 37.53
CA SER A 62 -16.61 -2.78 36.17
C SER A 62 -15.95 -1.52 35.58
N ILE A 63 -15.82 -0.47 36.39
CA ILE A 63 -15.13 0.76 36.00
C ILE A 63 -13.64 0.50 35.78
N ALA A 64 -12.98 -0.29 36.64
CA ALA A 64 -11.58 -0.65 36.48
C ALA A 64 -11.35 -1.43 35.18
N THR A 65 -12.17 -2.45 34.89
CA THR A 65 -12.08 -3.22 33.64
C THR A 65 -12.33 -2.35 32.40
N GLY A 66 -13.35 -1.49 32.43
CA GLY A 66 -13.60 -0.54 31.35
C GLY A 66 -12.45 0.45 31.16
N SER A 67 -11.90 0.99 32.26
CA SER A 67 -10.78 1.93 32.23
C SER A 67 -9.50 1.31 31.68
N LEU A 68 -9.29 0.01 31.93
CA LEU A 68 -8.11 -0.71 31.42
C LEU A 68 -8.14 -0.78 29.90
N VAL A 69 -9.30 -1.02 29.30
CA VAL A 69 -9.46 -1.00 27.83
C VAL A 69 -9.18 0.41 27.28
N PHE A 70 -9.65 1.46 27.99
CA PHE A 70 -9.37 2.85 27.63
C PHE A 70 -7.90 3.27 27.81
N ALA A 71 -7.15 2.61 28.70
CA ALA A 71 -5.73 2.86 28.93
C ALA A 71 -4.83 2.08 27.96
N VAL A 72 -5.26 0.91 27.50
CA VAL A 72 -4.47 0.03 26.62
C VAL A 72 -4.61 0.41 25.15
N TRP A 73 -5.79 0.87 24.70
CA TRP A 73 -6.00 1.21 23.29
C TRP A 73 -5.13 2.36 22.74
N PRO A 74 -4.76 3.42 23.49
CA PRO A 74 -3.87 4.47 22.97
C PRO A 74 -2.45 3.93 22.75
N VAL A 75 -2.02 2.94 23.55
CA VAL A 75 -0.74 2.26 23.36
C VAL A 75 -0.78 1.40 22.10
N ALA A 76 -1.83 0.60 21.92
CA ALA A 76 -2.02 -0.18 20.68
C ALA A 76 -2.11 0.72 19.44
N PHE A 77 -2.82 1.86 19.55
CA PHE A 77 -2.92 2.85 18.49
C PHE A 77 -1.58 3.54 18.22
N ALA A 78 -0.80 3.85 19.26
CA ALA A 78 0.54 4.41 19.11
C ALA A 78 1.50 3.43 18.44
N VAL A 79 1.43 2.13 18.78
CA VAL A 79 2.17 1.06 18.10
C VAL A 79 1.76 0.97 16.63
N LEU A 80 0.45 0.96 16.33
CA LEU A 80 -0.05 0.94 14.95
C LEU A 80 0.38 2.17 14.15
N VAL A 81 0.31 3.37 14.74
CA VAL A 81 0.77 4.61 14.10
C VAL A 81 2.28 4.59 13.93
N ASN A 82 3.04 4.03 14.88
CA ASN A 82 4.48 3.87 14.75
C ASN A 82 4.85 2.79 13.71
N GLU A 83 4.03 1.77 13.51
CA GLU A 83 4.19 0.81 12.42
C GLU A 83 3.76 1.39 11.06
N LEU A 84 2.77 2.29 11.03
CA LEU A 84 2.35 2.99 9.82
C LEU A 84 3.27 4.16 9.44
N ARG A 85 3.89 4.83 10.42
CA ARG A 85 4.94 5.87 10.22
C ARG A 85 6.34 5.29 10.14
N GLY A 86 6.54 4.11 10.73
CA GLY A 86 7.75 3.30 10.76
C GLY A 86 7.70 2.11 9.79
N GLN A 87 6.68 2.03 8.95
CA GLN A 87 6.95 2.15 7.54
C GLN A 87 7.61 3.53 7.40
N PRO A 88 8.96 3.65 7.44
CA PRO A 88 9.53 4.65 6.56
C PRO A 88 8.78 4.38 5.26
N ASN A 89 8.37 5.44 4.57
CA ASN A 89 8.07 5.34 3.16
C ASN A 89 8.88 4.16 2.69
N SER A 90 8.24 3.10 2.21
CA SER A 90 8.96 2.43 1.18
C SER A 90 9.18 3.59 0.15
N THR A 91 10.25 4.40 0.29
CA THR A 91 11.53 3.92 -0.21
C THR A 91 11.41 2.40 -0.40
N THR A 92 10.58 1.98 -1.39
CA THR A 92 11.07 1.47 -2.65
C THR A 92 12.51 1.77 -2.53
N ALA A 93 13.26 0.75 -2.07
CA ALA A 93 14.69 0.85 -2.05
C ALA A 93 14.97 1.69 -3.29
N ASN A 94 15.77 2.74 -3.18
CA ASN A 94 16.51 3.01 -4.38
C ASN A 94 17.26 1.68 -4.63
N HIS A 95 16.65 0.60 -5.18
CA HIS A 95 16.50 0.46 -6.61
C HIS A 95 16.78 1.82 -7.30
N ASP A 96 18.01 2.29 -7.12
CA ASP A 96 19.03 2.36 -8.15
C ASP A 96 19.05 1.03 -8.95
N GLU A 97 17.89 0.48 -9.31
CA GLU A 97 17.72 -0.07 -10.61
C GLU A 97 18.04 1.14 -11.47
N PRO A 98 19.17 1.10 -12.19
CA PRO A 98 19.56 2.22 -13.03
C PRO A 98 18.33 2.54 -13.86
N LYS A 99 17.71 3.71 -13.60
CA LYS A 99 16.67 4.23 -14.47
C LYS A 99 17.38 4.46 -15.77
N PHE A 100 17.28 3.46 -16.63
CA PHE A 100 17.81 3.54 -17.96
C PHE A 100 17.18 4.80 -18.56
N LYS A 101 18.01 5.62 -19.17
CA LYS A 101 17.55 6.80 -19.90
C LYS A 101 18.22 6.68 -21.23
N CYS A 102 17.49 6.21 -22.22
CA CYS A 102 17.96 6.23 -23.59
C CYS A 102 18.41 7.66 -23.92
N ALA A 103 19.69 7.84 -24.27
CA ALA A 103 20.17 9.10 -24.80
C ALA A 103 19.96 9.12 -26.33
N GLU A 104 19.92 10.31 -26.93
CA GLU A 104 19.77 10.47 -28.39
C GLU A 104 20.89 9.76 -29.17
N LYS A 105 22.07 9.63 -28.57
CA LYS A 105 23.24 8.91 -29.13
C LYS A 105 23.08 7.39 -29.19
N ASP A 106 22.12 6.82 -28.45
CA ASP A 106 21.91 5.36 -28.37
C ASP A 106 20.82 4.90 -29.33
N LEU A 107 20.17 5.84 -30.05
CA LEU A 107 19.17 5.57 -31.06
C LEU A 107 19.83 5.01 -32.33
N VAL A 108 19.31 3.89 -32.84
CA VAL A 108 19.91 3.15 -33.96
C VAL A 108 19.12 3.40 -35.25
N GLU A 109 17.86 3.00 -35.29
CA GLU A 109 17.01 3.12 -36.48
C GLU A 109 15.58 3.54 -36.13
N ILE A 110 14.92 4.22 -37.08
CA ILE A 110 13.49 4.50 -37.01
C ILE A 110 12.74 3.23 -37.39
N VAL A 111 11.81 2.79 -36.54
CA VAL A 111 11.04 1.57 -36.74
C VAL A 111 9.55 1.84 -36.80
N ASN A 112 8.84 1.05 -37.61
CA ASN A 112 7.38 1.10 -37.65
C ASN A 112 6.82 0.25 -36.49
N PRO A 113 5.96 0.81 -35.61
CA PRO A 113 5.37 0.06 -34.50
C PRO A 113 4.60 -1.20 -34.92
N HIS A 114 3.98 -1.22 -36.11
CA HIS A 114 3.22 -2.37 -36.60
C HIS A 114 4.13 -3.53 -37.05
N GLU A 115 5.26 -3.21 -37.67
CA GLU A 115 6.28 -4.20 -38.04
C GLU A 115 6.90 -4.81 -36.78
N VAL A 116 7.17 -3.96 -35.79
CA VAL A 116 7.69 -4.37 -34.47
C VAL A 116 6.72 -5.32 -33.75
N GLU A 117 5.41 -5.04 -33.78
CA GLU A 117 4.39 -5.92 -33.20
C GLU A 117 4.34 -7.30 -33.89
N THR A 118 4.52 -7.33 -35.21
CA THR A 118 4.50 -8.56 -36.00
C THR A 118 5.77 -9.38 -35.76
N ALA A 119 6.93 -8.73 -35.74
CA ALA A 119 8.22 -9.36 -35.44
C ALA A 119 8.30 -9.87 -33.99
N GLY A 120 7.72 -9.12 -33.04
CA GLY A 120 7.69 -9.48 -31.62
C GLY A 120 6.58 -10.48 -31.25
N LYS A 121 5.74 -10.91 -32.19
CA LYS A 121 4.62 -11.81 -31.90
C LYS A 121 5.11 -13.20 -31.50
N VAL A 122 4.83 -13.59 -30.27
CA VAL A 122 5.17 -14.92 -29.77
C VAL A 122 4.04 -15.89 -30.13
N VAL A 123 4.34 -16.88 -30.96
CA VAL A 123 3.40 -17.95 -31.35
C VAL A 123 3.74 -19.20 -30.56
N ASP A 124 2.82 -19.65 -29.71
CA ASP A 124 2.95 -20.96 -29.03
C ASP A 124 2.41 -22.06 -29.95
N PRO A 125 3.24 -23.00 -30.44
CA PRO A 125 2.78 -24.10 -31.29
C PRO A 125 1.67 -24.95 -30.63
N LYS A 126 1.64 -25.00 -29.29
CA LYS A 126 0.64 -25.76 -28.52
C LYS A 126 -0.58 -24.92 -28.14
N LYS A 127 -0.64 -23.65 -28.54
CA LYS A 127 -1.74 -22.70 -28.27
C LYS A 127 -2.17 -22.65 -26.78
N ARG A 128 -1.23 -22.84 -25.86
CA ARG A 128 -1.50 -22.78 -24.41
C ARG A 128 -1.49 -21.34 -23.89
N VAL A 129 -0.81 -20.44 -24.61
CA VAL A 129 -0.74 -19.01 -24.29
C VAL A 129 -1.27 -18.19 -25.46
N SER A 130 -1.89 -17.05 -25.16
CA SER A 130 -2.35 -16.08 -26.15
C SER A 130 -1.19 -15.56 -26.99
N GLU A 131 -1.38 -15.51 -28.31
CA GLU A 131 -0.41 -14.99 -29.26
C GLU A 131 -0.33 -13.46 -29.18
N LEU A 132 0.57 -12.97 -28.32
CA LEU A 132 0.72 -11.54 -28.02
C LEU A 132 2.12 -11.05 -28.42
N PRO A 133 2.25 -9.79 -28.92
CA PRO A 133 3.54 -9.17 -29.13
C PRO A 133 4.28 -9.07 -27.80
N PHE A 134 5.53 -9.53 -27.77
CA PHE A 134 6.40 -9.57 -26.59
C PHE A 134 5.90 -10.42 -25.42
N GLY A 135 4.88 -11.27 -25.62
CA GLY A 135 4.37 -12.19 -24.61
C GLY A 135 4.01 -11.50 -23.29
N HIS A 136 4.76 -11.80 -22.23
CA HIS A 136 4.56 -11.22 -20.89
C HIS A 136 4.88 -9.72 -20.81
N LEU A 137 5.72 -9.19 -21.71
CA LEU A 137 6.07 -7.78 -21.79
C LEU A 137 5.04 -6.95 -22.57
N ASN A 138 4.01 -7.58 -23.17
CA ASN A 138 2.96 -6.87 -23.93
C ASN A 138 2.31 -5.74 -23.12
N LYS A 139 2.14 -5.93 -21.80
CA LYS A 139 1.58 -4.88 -20.94
C LYS A 139 2.41 -3.59 -21.00
N GLY A 140 3.74 -3.69 -20.96
CA GLY A 140 4.64 -2.55 -21.11
C GLY A 140 4.57 -1.95 -22.51
N TRP A 141 4.52 -2.80 -23.54
CA TRP A 141 4.37 -2.37 -24.93
C TRP A 141 3.10 -1.53 -25.16
N LYS A 142 1.96 -1.99 -24.64
CA LYS A 142 0.68 -1.25 -24.74
C LYS A 142 0.75 0.12 -24.05
N VAL A 143 1.47 0.23 -22.94
CA VAL A 143 1.69 1.50 -22.24
C VAL A 143 2.54 2.44 -23.08
N LEU A 144 3.60 1.94 -23.75
CA LEU A 144 4.39 2.77 -24.66
C LEU A 144 3.54 3.23 -25.86
N ARG A 145 2.75 2.33 -26.45
CA ARG A 145 1.85 2.63 -27.58
C ARG A 145 0.77 3.65 -27.24
N SER A 146 0.23 3.62 -26.03
CA SER A 146 -0.78 4.61 -25.61
C SER A 146 -0.24 6.02 -25.42
N GLN A 147 1.08 6.17 -25.25
CA GLN A 147 1.76 7.47 -25.13
C GLN A 147 2.08 8.10 -26.50
N MET A 148 2.01 7.32 -27.58
CA MET A 148 2.32 7.76 -28.94
C MET A 148 1.27 8.74 -29.45
N ARG A 149 1.74 9.90 -29.93
CA ARG A 149 0.91 10.94 -30.55
C ARG A 149 1.23 11.04 -32.04
N ILE A 150 0.34 11.71 -32.78
CA ILE A 150 0.53 12.01 -34.20
C ILE A 150 1.79 12.88 -34.35
N GLY A 151 2.73 12.42 -35.17
CA GLY A 151 4.03 13.08 -35.39
C GLY A 151 5.17 12.55 -34.52
N ASP A 152 4.90 11.65 -33.57
CA ASP A 152 5.98 10.97 -32.84
C ASP A 152 6.61 9.88 -33.69
N VAL A 153 7.92 9.68 -33.50
CA VAL A 153 8.70 8.67 -34.22
C VAL A 153 9.18 7.63 -33.21
N MET A 154 9.04 6.36 -33.56
CA MET A 154 9.57 5.26 -32.76
C MET A 154 10.95 4.88 -33.28
N TRP A 155 11.88 4.69 -32.35
CA TRP A 155 13.25 4.31 -32.64
C TRP A 155 13.59 3.01 -31.93
N SER A 156 14.37 2.15 -32.56
CA SER A 156 15.11 1.14 -31.83
C SER A 156 16.37 1.77 -31.23
N PHE A 157 16.79 1.27 -30.08
CA PHE A 157 18.00 1.74 -29.42
C PHE A 157 18.81 0.57 -28.88
N GLN A 158 20.11 0.81 -28.74
CA GLN A 158 21.04 -0.13 -28.14
C GLN A 158 22.02 0.65 -27.27
N THR A 159 22.14 0.26 -26.02
CA THR A 159 23.01 0.91 -25.04
C THR A 159 23.96 -0.09 -24.40
N ALA A 160 25.05 0.43 -23.83
CA ALA A 160 25.79 -0.28 -22.80
C ALA A 160 24.85 -0.55 -21.62
N GLY A 161 24.87 -1.78 -21.10
CA GLY A 161 24.13 -2.15 -19.92
C GLY A 161 24.76 -1.62 -18.63
N TYR A 162 24.36 -2.16 -17.48
CA TYR A 162 24.82 -1.69 -16.18
C TYR A 162 25.61 -2.77 -15.45
N GLN A 163 26.74 -2.34 -14.89
CA GLN A 163 27.50 -3.12 -13.93
C GLN A 163 26.95 -2.84 -12.53
N ALA A 164 26.46 -3.89 -11.86
CA ALA A 164 26.03 -3.78 -10.48
C ALA A 164 27.20 -3.31 -9.62
N ARG A 165 27.12 -2.09 -9.07
CA ARG A 165 28.10 -1.65 -8.07
C ARG A 165 28.03 -2.60 -6.88
N PRO A 166 29.16 -3.09 -6.34
CA PRO A 166 29.14 -3.79 -5.08
C PRO A 166 28.60 -2.82 -4.04
N ALA A 167 27.42 -3.13 -3.48
CA ALA A 167 26.83 -2.33 -2.44
C ALA A 167 27.78 -2.35 -1.23
N VAL A 168 28.48 -1.24 -1.01
CA VAL A 168 29.44 -1.10 0.09
C VAL A 168 28.70 -1.38 1.40
N GLY A 169 29.05 -2.49 2.05
CA GLY A 169 28.43 -2.91 3.31
C GLY A 169 27.26 -3.90 3.22
N HIS A 170 26.86 -4.35 2.02
CA HIS A 170 25.79 -5.34 1.89
C HIS A 170 26.34 -6.76 2.00
N ARG A 171 26.05 -7.46 3.12
CA ARG A 171 26.39 -8.88 3.34
C ARG A 171 25.19 -9.78 3.00
N GLY A 172 24.75 -9.75 1.75
CA GLY A 172 23.67 -10.60 1.26
C GLY A 172 23.99 -11.12 -0.14
N PRO A 173 23.37 -12.23 -0.57
CA PRO A 173 23.49 -12.71 -1.93
C PRO A 173 23.01 -11.64 -2.92
N GLN A 174 23.87 -11.30 -3.88
CA GLN A 174 23.55 -10.35 -4.94
C GLN A 174 22.81 -11.10 -6.06
N TYR A 175 21.50 -10.91 -6.11
CA TYR A 175 20.64 -11.60 -7.09
C TYR A 175 20.59 -10.93 -8.48
N ALA A 176 21.19 -9.74 -8.62
CA ALA A 176 21.28 -9.03 -9.89
C ALA A 176 22.67 -9.23 -10.52
N GLY A 177 22.72 -9.92 -11.66
CA GLY A 177 23.93 -10.03 -12.47
C GLY A 177 24.20 -8.76 -13.31
N PRO A 178 25.45 -8.52 -13.72
CA PRO A 178 25.76 -7.49 -14.70
C PRO A 178 25.02 -7.78 -16.02
N ARG A 179 24.60 -6.72 -16.71
CA ARG A 179 24.02 -6.80 -18.05
C ARG A 179 24.91 -5.98 -18.97
N ASP A 180 25.37 -6.56 -20.06
CA ASP A 180 26.38 -5.95 -20.94
C ASP A 180 25.75 -5.06 -22.00
N VAL A 181 24.60 -5.47 -22.54
CA VAL A 181 23.90 -4.74 -23.61
C VAL A 181 22.40 -4.77 -23.36
N ILE A 182 21.77 -3.62 -23.53
CA ILE A 182 20.31 -3.50 -23.41
C ILE A 182 19.78 -2.93 -24.72
N SER A 183 18.79 -3.60 -25.30
CA SER A 183 18.11 -3.14 -26.51
C SER A 183 16.61 -3.00 -26.28
N GLY A 184 16.01 -2.06 -26.98
CA GLY A 184 14.61 -1.74 -26.82
C GLY A 184 14.11 -0.75 -27.85
N TYR A 185 12.92 -0.22 -27.58
CA TYR A 185 12.25 0.77 -28.40
C TYR A 185 11.99 2.03 -27.59
N ALA A 186 12.28 3.18 -28.18
CA ALA A 186 12.08 4.49 -27.59
C ALA A 186 11.11 5.31 -28.44
N LEU A 187 10.25 6.08 -27.77
CA LEU A 187 9.38 7.06 -28.41
C LEU A 187 10.08 8.42 -28.38
N VAL A 188 10.29 9.03 -29.54
CA VAL A 188 10.97 10.32 -29.68
C VAL A 188 9.98 11.38 -30.17
N ARG A 189 9.90 12.49 -29.41
CA ARG A 189 9.10 13.68 -29.74
C ARG A 189 10.00 14.90 -29.67
N ASN A 190 10.07 15.68 -30.75
CA ASN A 190 10.91 16.89 -30.81
C ASN A 190 12.35 16.66 -30.32
N ARG A 191 12.99 15.56 -30.78
CA ARG A 191 14.34 15.10 -30.37
C ARG A 191 14.51 14.77 -28.88
N LYS A 192 13.41 14.54 -28.15
CA LYS A 192 13.46 14.08 -26.76
C LYS A 192 12.80 12.71 -26.64
N VAL A 193 13.45 11.81 -25.91
CA VAL A 193 12.87 10.52 -25.54
C VAL A 193 11.76 10.76 -24.51
N VAL A 194 10.55 10.32 -24.84
CA VAL A 194 9.34 10.50 -24.02
C VAL A 194 8.97 9.22 -23.28
N GLY A 195 9.32 8.08 -23.84
CA GLY A 195 9.07 6.77 -23.24
C GLY A 195 10.01 5.73 -23.84
N GLU A 196 10.22 4.65 -23.11
CA GLU A 196 11.13 3.57 -23.48
C GLU A 196 10.51 2.22 -23.10
N PHE A 197 10.86 1.19 -23.87
CA PHE A 197 10.42 -0.18 -23.66
C PHE A 197 11.58 -1.13 -23.95
N LEU A 198 11.92 -1.94 -22.97
CA LEU A 198 13.08 -2.83 -23.01
C LEU A 198 12.64 -4.23 -23.44
N THR A 199 13.33 -4.81 -24.42
CA THR A 199 12.96 -6.11 -24.99
C THR A 199 13.99 -7.18 -24.70
N GLN A 200 15.28 -6.83 -24.79
CA GLN A 200 16.36 -7.79 -24.62
C GLN A 200 17.48 -7.18 -23.79
N TRP A 201 18.14 -8.08 -23.06
CA TRP A 201 19.28 -7.78 -22.21
C TRP A 201 20.24 -8.96 -22.41
N ASN A 202 21.49 -8.68 -22.78
CA ASN A 202 22.57 -9.66 -22.83
C ASN A 202 23.34 -9.64 -21.53
#